data_AF-A0A4V5MS87-F1
#
_entry.id   AF-A0A4V5MS87-F1
#
_cell.length_a   1.000
_cell.length_b   1.000
_cell.length_c   1.000
_cell.angle_alpha   90.00
_cell.angle_beta   90.00
_cell.angle_gamma   90.00
#
_symmetry.space_group_name_H-M   'P 1'
#
loop_
_entity.id
_entity.type
_entity.pdbx_description
1 polymer ?
#
loop_
_entity_poly.entity_id
_entity_poly.type
_entity_poly.pdbx_seq_one_letter_code
_entity_poly.pdbx_strand_id
1 'polypeptide(L)'
;MRDPFNTEAVGFDDPLAMLHACHERVRHYAGLLPRLAAHVTEHGVDAQAVEAARAILRYFDVAAPLHHADEDDDLFALLAGRLQGEPLRVLRELQVEHDVLGVQWQHWRGLLMSLIQGHGAVLNEVSAMAFAQQYIAHADREETHVYPWAETLVRPDELVKMGRRMAARRMPATD
;
A
#
# COMPACT_ATOMS: atom_id res chain seq x y z
N MET A 1 2.93 20.53 3.12
CA MET A 1 2.35 19.22 2.78
C MET A 1 3.11 18.20 3.61
N ARG A 2 2.46 17.44 4.51
CA ARG A 2 3.15 16.37 5.24
C ARG A 2 3.40 15.24 4.25
N ASP A 3 4.65 14.82 4.11
CA ASP A 3 5.04 13.69 3.29
C ASP A 3 4.38 12.42 3.85
N PRO A 4 3.52 11.70 3.09
CA PRO A 4 2.89 10.47 3.55
C PRO A 4 3.92 9.36 3.86
N PHE A 5 5.17 9.53 3.41
CA PHE A 5 6.29 8.64 3.67
C PHE A 5 7.14 9.03 4.88
N ASN A 6 6.92 10.18 5.54
CA ASN A 6 7.79 10.63 6.64
C ASN A 6 7.67 9.76 7.90
N THR A 7 8.42 8.68 7.93
CA THR A 7 8.80 7.92 9.12
C THR A 7 10.14 8.48 9.57
N GLU A 8 10.15 9.45 10.48
CA GLU A 8 11.37 10.16 10.94
C GLU A 8 12.49 9.22 11.44
N ALA A 9 12.19 7.93 11.67
CA ALA A 9 13.12 6.92 12.16
C ALA A 9 13.69 5.96 11.09
N VAL A 10 13.08 5.83 9.90
CA VAL A 10 13.51 4.87 8.87
C VAL A 10 13.63 5.59 7.54
N GLY A 11 14.84 5.61 6.99
CA GLY A 11 15.15 6.20 5.69
C GLY A 11 15.38 5.15 4.60
N PHE A 12 15.55 5.61 3.37
CA PHE A 12 15.79 4.73 2.22
C PHE A 12 17.19 4.05 2.21
N ASP A 13 18.04 4.34 3.19
CA ASP A 13 19.31 3.63 3.40
C ASP A 13 19.10 2.20 3.92
N ASP A 14 17.91 1.91 4.47
CA ASP A 14 17.43 0.55 4.77
C ASP A 14 16.09 0.30 4.06
N PRO A 15 16.12 -0.15 2.79
CA PRO A 15 14.92 -0.27 1.97
C PRO A 15 13.93 -1.31 2.48
N LEU A 16 14.40 -2.41 3.11
CA LEU A 16 13.52 -3.45 3.64
C LEU A 16 12.82 -2.97 4.92
N ALA A 17 13.54 -2.27 5.81
CA ALA A 17 12.90 -1.63 6.96
C ALA A 17 11.88 -0.56 6.54
N MET A 18 12.17 0.20 5.47
CA MET A 18 11.22 1.17 4.92
C MET A 18 9.94 0.51 4.41
N LEU A 19 10.07 -0.61 3.69
CA LEU A 19 8.92 -1.38 3.21
C LEU A 19 8.07 -1.93 4.37
N HIS A 20 8.69 -2.51 5.40
CA HIS A 20 8.00 -2.89 6.64
C HIS A 20 7.24 -1.71 7.28
N ALA A 21 7.87 -0.55 7.39
CA ALA A 21 7.22 0.65 7.94
C ALA A 21 6.07 1.16 7.05
N CYS A 22 6.12 0.94 5.73
CA CYS A 22 5.00 1.18 4.82
C CYS A 22 3.80 0.29 5.14
N HIS A 23 4.01 -0.98 5.50
CA HIS A 23 2.91 -1.88 5.85
C HIS A 23 2.15 -1.49 7.11
N GLU A 24 2.79 -0.87 8.11
CA GLU A 24 2.06 -0.31 9.25
C GLU A 24 1.04 0.75 8.80
N ARG A 25 1.41 1.57 7.80
CA ARG A 25 0.50 2.55 7.19
C ARG A 25 -0.57 1.88 6.35
N VAL A 26 -0.24 0.83 5.58
CA VAL A 26 -1.23 0.04 4.82
C VAL A 26 -2.31 -0.44 5.78
N ARG A 27 -1.91 -1.12 6.86
CA ARG A 27 -2.82 -1.66 7.88
C ARG A 27 -3.69 -0.56 8.51
N HIS A 28 -3.10 0.60 8.82
CA HIS A 28 -3.83 1.73 9.37
C HIS A 28 -4.93 2.25 8.42
N TYR A 29 -4.57 2.59 7.18
CA TYR A 29 -5.51 3.21 6.24
C TYR A 29 -6.51 2.22 5.65
N ALA A 30 -6.10 0.96 5.43
CA ALA A 30 -7.00 -0.13 5.08
C ALA A 30 -8.06 -0.34 6.18
N GLY A 31 -7.63 -0.40 7.45
CA GLY A 31 -8.52 -0.54 8.61
C GLY A 31 -9.41 0.68 8.88
N LEU A 32 -9.07 1.86 8.37
CA LEU A 32 -9.90 3.06 8.49
C LEU A 32 -11.15 3.01 7.61
N LEU A 33 -11.09 2.31 6.47
CA LEU A 33 -12.19 2.23 5.52
C LEU A 33 -13.48 1.59 6.08
N PRO A 34 -13.47 0.40 6.73
CA PRO A 34 -14.69 -0.15 7.34
C PRO A 34 -15.21 0.71 8.48
N ARG A 35 -14.32 1.37 9.24
CA ARG A 35 -14.71 2.32 10.30
C ARG A 35 -15.44 3.54 9.74
N LEU A 36 -14.97 4.06 8.61
CA LEU A 36 -15.65 5.12 7.87
C LEU A 36 -17.03 4.66 7.38
N ALA A 37 -17.14 3.44 6.85
CA ALA A 37 -18.41 2.90 6.39
C ALA A 37 -19.45 2.78 7.53
N ALA A 38 -19.03 2.29 8.69
CA ALA A 38 -19.86 2.23 9.89
C ALA A 38 -20.27 3.63 10.37
N HIS A 39 -19.32 4.57 10.45
CA HIS A 39 -19.58 5.96 10.86
C HIS A 39 -20.61 6.65 9.96
N VAL A 40 -20.47 6.51 8.63
CA VAL A 40 -21.41 7.12 7.66
C VAL A 40 -22.81 6.51 7.80
N THR A 41 -22.91 5.23 8.14
CA THR A 41 -24.19 4.56 8.37
C THR A 41 -24.89 5.08 9.62
N GLU A 42 -24.13 5.31 10.70
CA GLU A 42 -24.68 5.75 11.99
C GLU A 42 -24.94 7.26 12.07
N HIS A 43 -24.02 8.06 11.54
CA HIS A 43 -23.99 9.52 11.74
C HIS A 43 -24.22 10.32 10.46
N GLY A 44 -24.28 9.66 9.30
CA GLY A 44 -24.30 10.33 8.00
C GLY A 44 -22.94 10.90 7.62
N VAL A 45 -22.94 11.73 6.58
CA VAL A 45 -21.72 12.36 6.07
C VAL A 45 -21.49 13.69 6.80
N ASP A 46 -20.70 13.64 7.87
CA ASP A 46 -20.26 14.80 8.63
C ASP A 46 -18.81 15.22 8.27
N ALA A 47 -18.28 16.22 8.95
CA ALA A 47 -16.92 16.70 8.73
C ALA A 47 -15.86 15.60 9.00
N GLN A 48 -16.09 14.74 10.00
CA GLN A 48 -15.17 13.66 10.35
C GLN A 48 -15.11 12.58 9.26
N ALA A 49 -16.26 12.21 8.70
CA ALA A 49 -16.35 11.29 7.58
C ALA A 49 -15.58 11.82 6.35
N VAL A 50 -15.74 13.11 6.04
CA VAL A 50 -15.04 13.77 4.92
C VAL A 50 -13.53 13.80 5.15
N GLU A 51 -13.06 14.10 6.37
CA GLU A 51 -11.63 14.09 6.70
C GLU A 51 -11.02 12.68 6.59
N ALA A 52 -11.70 11.66 7.12
CA ALA A 52 -11.27 10.28 7.01
C ALA A 52 -11.21 9.82 5.55
N ALA A 53 -12.25 10.11 4.75
CA ALA A 53 -12.26 9.80 3.32
C ALA A 53 -11.09 10.45 2.57
N ARG A 54 -10.78 11.73 2.86
CA ARG A 54 -9.62 12.42 2.27
C ARG A 54 -8.29 11.79 2.70
N ALA A 55 -8.18 11.32 3.95
CA ALA A 55 -6.97 10.67 4.43
C ALA A 55 -6.73 9.32 3.72
N ILE A 56 -7.77 8.49 3.60
CA ILE A 56 -7.73 7.22 2.87
C ILE A 56 -7.35 7.47 1.41
N LEU A 57 -8.02 8.42 0.73
CA LEU A 57 -7.71 8.79 -0.65
C LEU A 57 -6.25 9.19 -0.83
N ARG A 58 -5.74 10.09 0.00
CA ARG A 58 -4.33 10.53 -0.11
C ARG A 58 -3.35 9.37 0.00
N TYR A 59 -3.62 8.42 0.89
CA TYR A 59 -2.75 7.27 1.07
C TYR A 59 -2.77 6.34 -0.14
N PHE A 60 -3.95 5.89 -0.58
CA PHE A 60 -4.05 4.91 -1.66
C PHE A 60 -3.88 5.52 -3.07
N ASP A 61 -4.04 6.82 -3.26
CA ASP A 61 -3.74 7.48 -4.56
C ASP A 61 -2.25 7.74 -4.77
N VAL A 62 -1.45 7.79 -3.70
CA VAL A 62 -0.03 8.19 -3.78
C VAL A 62 0.88 7.17 -3.13
N ALA A 63 0.66 6.85 -1.86
CA ALA A 63 1.59 6.05 -1.08
C ALA A 63 1.58 4.57 -1.47
N ALA A 64 0.40 3.97 -1.58
CA ALA A 64 0.29 2.54 -1.92
C ALA A 64 0.82 2.21 -3.34
N PRO A 65 0.53 2.98 -4.41
CA PRO A 65 1.09 2.69 -5.73
C PRO A 65 2.62 2.81 -5.78
N LEU A 66 3.19 3.79 -5.07
CA LEU A 66 4.65 3.93 -4.97
C LEU A 66 5.30 2.80 -4.18
N HIS A 67 4.61 2.27 -3.17
CA HIS A 67 5.05 1.10 -2.41
C HIS A 67 5.04 -0.16 -3.29
N HIS A 68 3.94 -0.46 -3.98
CA HIS A 68 3.90 -1.58 -4.92
C HIS A 68 4.95 -1.43 -6.03
N ALA A 69 5.23 -0.20 -6.51
CA ALA A 69 6.31 0.02 -7.48
C ALA A 69 7.71 -0.31 -6.91
N ASP A 70 7.95 -0.07 -5.61
CA ASP A 70 9.18 -0.50 -4.94
C ASP A 70 9.30 -2.02 -4.84
N GLU A 71 8.19 -2.72 -4.75
CA GLU A 71 8.18 -4.17 -4.79
C GLU A 71 8.31 -4.69 -6.22
N ASP A 72 7.39 -4.34 -7.11
CA ASP A 72 7.27 -4.90 -8.45
C ASP A 72 8.48 -4.62 -9.34
N ASP A 73 8.90 -3.36 -9.44
CA ASP A 73 9.96 -2.96 -10.35
C ASP A 73 11.36 -3.30 -9.80
N ASP A 74 11.50 -3.42 -8.47
CA ASP A 74 12.78 -3.58 -7.80
C ASP A 74 12.89 -4.90 -7.05
N LEU A 75 12.21 -5.03 -5.92
CA LEU A 75 12.42 -6.16 -5.01
C LEU A 75 12.06 -7.50 -5.66
N PHE A 76 10.86 -7.57 -6.23
CA PHE A 76 10.34 -8.76 -6.90
C PHE A 76 11.13 -9.04 -8.16
N ALA A 77 11.49 -8.01 -8.93
CA ALA A 77 12.36 -8.15 -10.10
C ALA A 77 13.74 -8.75 -9.75
N LEU A 78 14.33 -8.32 -8.64
CA LEU A 78 15.59 -8.90 -8.13
C LEU A 78 15.39 -10.38 -7.72
N LEU A 79 14.31 -10.70 -7.02
CA LEU A 79 14.06 -12.05 -6.52
C LEU A 79 13.68 -13.05 -7.62
N ALA A 80 12.96 -12.61 -8.66
CA ALA A 80 12.46 -13.49 -9.72
C ALA A 80 13.55 -14.27 -10.46
N GLY A 81 14.76 -13.72 -10.58
CA GLY A 81 15.91 -14.41 -11.19
C GLY A 81 16.64 -15.39 -10.26
N ARG A 82 16.28 -15.43 -8.98
CA ARG A 82 16.97 -16.19 -7.92
C ARG A 82 16.07 -17.27 -7.31
N LEU A 83 14.75 -17.09 -7.36
CA LEU A 83 13.77 -18.04 -6.86
C LEU A 83 13.39 -19.08 -7.91
N GLN A 84 12.99 -20.26 -7.44
CA GLN A 84 12.49 -21.36 -8.28
C GLN A 84 11.38 -22.11 -7.55
N GLY A 85 10.58 -22.89 -8.29
CA GLY A 85 9.54 -23.73 -7.71
C GLY A 85 8.48 -22.93 -6.95
N GLU A 86 8.20 -23.36 -5.72
CA GLU A 86 7.13 -22.81 -4.88
C GLU A 86 7.36 -21.33 -4.50
N PRO A 87 8.55 -20.89 -4.03
CA PRO A 87 8.83 -19.47 -3.77
C PRO A 87 8.59 -18.54 -4.97
N LEU A 88 9.00 -18.96 -6.17
CA LEU A 88 8.78 -18.15 -7.39
C LEU A 88 7.29 -18.05 -7.74
N ARG A 89 6.50 -19.10 -7.47
CA ARG A 89 5.05 -19.08 -7.64
C ARG A 89 4.40 -18.09 -6.67
N VAL A 90 4.78 -18.13 -5.39
CA VAL A 90 4.27 -17.20 -4.36
C VAL A 90 4.59 -15.75 -4.71
N LEU A 91 5.83 -15.46 -5.13
CA LEU A 91 6.22 -14.11 -5.55
C LEU A 91 5.33 -13.59 -6.68
N ARG A 92 5.06 -14.43 -7.70
CA ARG A 92 4.20 -14.06 -8.83
C ARG A 92 2.73 -13.89 -8.44
N GLU A 93 2.25 -14.67 -7.48
CA GLU A 93 0.89 -14.52 -6.94
C GLU A 93 0.73 -13.18 -6.23
N LEU A 94 1.70 -12.79 -5.39
CA LEU A 94 1.71 -11.49 -4.73
C LEU A 94 1.77 -10.35 -5.76
N GLN A 95 2.61 -10.46 -6.78
CA GLN A 95 2.66 -9.47 -7.86
C GLN A 95 1.31 -9.31 -8.58
N VAL A 96 0.58 -10.39 -8.84
CA VAL A 96 -0.76 -10.32 -9.45
C VAL A 96 -1.78 -9.71 -8.47
N GLU A 97 -1.62 -9.93 -7.16
CA GLU A 97 -2.49 -9.33 -6.15
C GLU A 97 -2.40 -7.80 -6.13
N HIS A 98 -1.25 -7.19 -6.44
CA HIS A 98 -1.13 -5.73 -6.60
C HIS A 98 -2.10 -5.17 -7.64
N ASP A 99 -2.23 -5.82 -8.80
CA ASP A 99 -3.17 -5.42 -9.86
C ASP A 99 -4.61 -5.52 -9.37
N VAL A 100 -4.94 -6.62 -8.69
CA VAL A 100 -6.29 -6.86 -8.14
C VAL A 100 -6.64 -5.81 -7.08
N LEU A 101 -5.71 -5.49 -6.18
CA LEU A 101 -5.86 -4.45 -5.16
C LEU A 101 -5.99 -3.06 -5.81
N GLY A 102 -5.24 -2.78 -6.87
CA GLY A 102 -5.34 -1.54 -7.64
C GLY A 102 -6.70 -1.35 -8.30
N VAL A 103 -7.26 -2.39 -8.91
CA VAL A 103 -8.61 -2.36 -9.50
C VAL A 103 -9.68 -2.14 -8.44
N GLN A 104 -9.60 -2.87 -7.32
CA GLN A 104 -10.54 -2.68 -6.21
C GLN A 104 -10.45 -1.27 -5.62
N TRP A 105 -9.24 -0.71 -5.54
CA TRP A 105 -9.06 0.66 -5.07
C TRP A 105 -9.82 1.66 -5.95
N GLN A 106 -9.83 1.52 -7.28
CA GLN A 106 -10.55 2.45 -8.15
C GLN A 106 -12.06 2.48 -7.87
N HIS A 107 -12.65 1.36 -7.46
CA HIS A 107 -14.04 1.32 -7.00
C HIS A 107 -14.24 2.18 -5.73
N TRP A 108 -13.42 1.94 -4.70
CA TRP A 108 -13.48 2.71 -3.45
C TRP A 108 -13.19 4.19 -3.64
N ARG A 109 -12.21 4.50 -4.49
CA ARG A 109 -11.84 5.87 -4.84
C ARG A 109 -13.06 6.66 -5.34
N GLY A 110 -13.85 6.07 -6.24
CA GLY A 110 -15.09 6.69 -6.74
C GLY A 110 -16.13 6.94 -5.65
N LEU A 111 -16.32 5.98 -4.73
CA LEU A 111 -17.25 6.13 -3.60
C LEU A 111 -16.79 7.23 -2.63
N LEU A 112 -15.51 7.26 -2.28
CA LEU A 112 -14.94 8.25 -1.36
C LEU A 112 -14.98 9.67 -1.97
N MET A 113 -14.69 9.81 -3.27
CA MET A 113 -14.84 11.08 -3.97
C MET A 113 -16.30 11.57 -3.96
N SER A 114 -17.25 10.68 -4.16
CA SER A 114 -18.68 11.01 -4.14
C SER A 114 -19.12 11.47 -2.76
N LEU A 115 -18.70 10.76 -1.70
CA LEU A 115 -18.93 11.13 -0.31
C LEU A 115 -18.39 12.53 -0.01
N ILE A 116 -17.15 12.83 -0.42
CA ILE A 116 -16.51 14.14 -0.19
C ILE A 116 -17.23 15.29 -0.89
N GLN A 117 -17.86 15.02 -2.04
CA GLN A 117 -18.63 16.00 -2.79
C GLN A 117 -20.04 16.21 -2.22
N GLY A 118 -20.41 15.49 -1.17
CA GLY A 118 -21.76 15.53 -0.60
C GLY A 118 -22.80 14.80 -1.45
N HIS A 119 -22.36 14.01 -2.43
CA HIS A 119 -23.24 13.10 -3.16
C HIS A 119 -23.53 11.88 -2.27
N GLY A 120 -24.77 11.40 -2.31
CA GLY A 120 -25.14 10.18 -1.57
C GLY A 120 -24.27 9.01 -2.00
N ALA A 121 -23.40 8.55 -1.09
CA ALA A 121 -22.54 7.39 -1.28
C ALA A 121 -22.88 6.36 -0.20
N VAL A 122 -23.25 5.15 -0.63
CA VAL A 122 -23.44 4.02 0.29
C VAL A 122 -22.13 3.26 0.36
N LEU A 123 -21.46 3.34 1.50
CA LEU A 123 -20.27 2.54 1.77
C LEU A 123 -20.73 1.22 2.39
N ASN A 124 -20.63 0.12 1.63
CA ASN A 124 -20.97 -1.20 2.16
C ASN A 124 -19.87 -1.65 3.14
N GLU A 125 -20.21 -1.79 4.42
CA GLU A 125 -19.26 -2.15 5.47
C GLU A 125 -18.62 -3.54 5.24
N VAL A 126 -19.37 -4.52 4.74
CA VAL A 126 -18.85 -5.87 4.46
C VAL A 126 -17.80 -5.83 3.35
N SER A 127 -18.08 -5.12 2.26
CA SER A 127 -17.11 -4.92 1.18
C SER A 127 -15.89 -4.13 1.65
N ALA A 128 -16.08 -3.11 2.50
CA ALA A 128 -14.98 -2.34 3.07
C ALA A 128 -14.07 -3.21 3.95
N MET A 129 -14.69 -4.08 4.75
CA MET A 129 -13.98 -5.05 5.58
C MET A 129 -13.20 -6.05 4.72
N ALA A 130 -13.81 -6.58 3.65
CA ALA A 130 -13.14 -7.51 2.74
C ALA A 130 -11.90 -6.88 2.07
N PHE A 131 -12.02 -5.64 1.59
CA PHE A 131 -10.89 -4.89 1.04
C PHE A 131 -9.78 -4.68 2.07
N ALA A 132 -10.15 -4.29 3.29
CA ALA A 132 -9.19 -4.09 4.37
C ALA A 132 -8.44 -5.38 4.73
N GLN A 133 -9.18 -6.48 4.88
CA GLN A 133 -8.62 -7.80 5.20
C GLN A 133 -7.70 -8.31 4.09
N GLN A 134 -8.03 -8.07 2.82
CA GLN A 134 -7.19 -8.47 1.70
C GLN A 134 -5.86 -7.72 1.69
N TYR A 135 -5.86 -6.40 1.88
CA TYR A 135 -4.61 -5.61 1.96
C TYR A 135 -3.74 -6.04 3.15
N ILE A 136 -4.35 -6.31 4.30
CA ILE A 136 -3.62 -6.78 5.50
C ILE A 136 -3.01 -8.16 5.25
N ALA A 137 -3.79 -9.10 4.71
CA ALA A 137 -3.30 -10.45 4.41
C ALA A 137 -2.21 -10.46 3.33
N HIS A 138 -2.27 -9.53 2.38
CA HIS A 138 -1.24 -9.34 1.37
C HIS A 138 0.09 -8.91 2.00
N ALA A 139 0.08 -7.83 2.78
CA ALA A 139 1.26 -7.33 3.50
C ALA A 139 1.84 -8.40 4.45
N ASP A 140 0.99 -9.15 5.16
CA ASP A 140 1.43 -10.24 6.05
C ASP A 140 2.17 -11.35 5.26
N ARG A 141 1.74 -11.66 4.04
CA ARG A 141 2.39 -12.67 3.19
C ARG A 141 3.72 -12.19 2.64
N GLU A 142 3.83 -10.93 2.26
CA GLU A 142 5.09 -10.32 1.84
C GLU A 142 6.12 -10.36 2.96
N GLU A 143 5.73 -9.96 4.17
CA GLU A 143 6.58 -10.01 5.37
C GLU A 143 6.96 -11.45 5.76
N THR A 144 6.04 -12.40 5.60
CA THR A 144 6.30 -13.81 5.95
C THR A 144 7.23 -14.52 4.95
N HIS A 145 7.18 -14.11 3.68
CA HIS A 145 7.85 -14.84 2.61
C HIS A 145 8.90 -14.00 1.87
N VAL A 146 8.48 -12.89 1.28
CA VAL A 146 9.31 -12.13 0.34
C VAL A 146 10.47 -11.46 1.04
N TYR A 147 10.24 -10.80 2.17
CA TYR A 147 11.29 -10.04 2.86
C TYR A 147 12.40 -10.96 3.43
N PRO A 148 12.09 -12.14 4.04
CA PRO A 148 13.11 -13.13 4.38
C PRO A 148 13.93 -13.65 3.17
N TRP A 149 13.30 -13.79 1.99
CA TRP A 149 14.04 -14.13 0.77
C TRP A 149 14.95 -12.98 0.33
N ALA A 150 14.51 -11.73 0.50
CA ALA A 150 15.30 -10.55 0.18
C ALA A 150 16.57 -10.48 1.05
N GLU A 151 16.42 -10.65 2.36
CA GLU A 151 17.52 -10.66 3.33
C GLU A 151 18.58 -11.72 3.02
N THR A 152 18.17 -12.84 2.42
CA THR A 152 19.06 -13.97 2.14
C THR A 152 19.65 -13.96 0.72
N LEU A 153 18.93 -13.43 -0.27
CA LEU A 153 19.26 -13.59 -1.69
C LEU A 153 19.69 -12.30 -2.39
N VAL A 154 19.38 -11.12 -1.82
CA VAL A 154 19.71 -9.82 -2.44
C VAL A 154 21.02 -9.31 -1.85
N ARG A 155 21.95 -8.89 -2.72
CA ARG A 155 23.24 -8.40 -2.23
C ARG A 155 23.09 -7.00 -1.62
N PRO A 156 23.94 -6.64 -0.63
CA PRO A 156 23.90 -5.30 -0.03
C PRO A 156 24.03 -4.16 -1.05
N ASP A 157 24.84 -4.33 -2.09
CA ASP A 157 24.99 -3.30 -3.14
C ASP A 157 23.73 -3.10 -3.99
N GLU A 158 22.90 -4.14 -4.12
CA GLU A 158 21.61 -4.09 -4.81
C GLU A 158 20.55 -3.40 -3.95
N LEU A 159 20.53 -3.67 -2.64
CA LEU A 159 19.66 -2.97 -1.69
C LEU A 159 19.95 -1.47 -1.66
N VAL A 160 21.21 -1.06 -1.62
CA VAL A 160 21.57 0.38 -1.69
C VAL A 160 21.08 1.03 -2.98
N LYS A 161 21.16 0.33 -4.13
CA LYS A 161 20.65 0.86 -5.41
C LYS A 161 19.12 0.93 -5.42
N MET A 162 18.44 -0.06 -4.84
CA MET A 162 16.99 -0.06 -4.67
C MET A 162 16.55 1.11 -3.81
N GLY A 163 17.15 1.31 -2.63
CA GLY A 163 16.83 2.45 -1.75
C GLY A 163 16.94 3.81 -2.45
N ARG A 164 17.98 4.02 -3.26
CA ARG A 164 18.10 5.24 -4.08
C ARG A 164 16.97 5.41 -5.09
N ARG A 165 16.50 4.32 -5.72
CA ARG A 165 15.37 4.37 -6.65
C ARG A 165 14.05 4.62 -5.93
N MET A 166 13.84 3.99 -4.78
CA MET A 166 12.69 4.26 -3.90
C MET A 166 12.63 5.73 -3.53
N ALA A 167 13.75 6.32 -3.09
CA ALA A 167 13.85 7.75 -2.79
C ALA A 167 13.57 8.63 -4.02
N ALA A 168 14.14 8.29 -5.18
CA ALA A 168 13.93 9.04 -6.42
C ALA A 168 12.46 9.07 -6.85
N ARG A 169 11.71 7.97 -6.66
CA ARG A 169 10.26 7.93 -6.94
C ARG A 169 9.43 8.91 -6.10
N ARG A 170 9.95 9.35 -4.95
CA ARG A 170 9.27 10.32 -4.07
C ARG A 170 9.70 11.75 -4.32
N MET A 171 10.71 11.96 -5.17
CA MET A 171 11.06 13.30 -5.61
C MET A 171 10.08 13.76 -6.70
N PRO A 172 9.65 15.03 -6.69
CA PRO A 172 8.93 15.58 -7.82
C PRO A 172 9.80 15.45 -9.08
N ALA A 173 9.15 15.16 -10.22
CA ALA A 173 9.84 15.18 -11.51
C ALA A 173 10.56 16.52 -11.65
N THR A 174 11.86 16.46 -11.89
CA THR A 174 12.64 17.64 -12.25
C THR A 174 12.38 17.88 -13.72
N ASP A 175 11.58 18.90 -14.02
CA ASP A 175 11.43 19.45 -15.38
C ASP A 175 12.75 19.99 -15.91
#